data_AF-A0A0N4TBH7-F1
#
_entry.id   AF-A0A0N4TBH7-F1
#
_cell.length_a   1.000
_cell.length_b   1.000
_cell.length_c   1.000
_cell.angle_alpha   90.00
_cell.angle_beta   90.00
_cell.angle_gamma   90.00
#
_symmetry.space_group_name_H-M   'P 1'
#
loop_
_entity.id
_entity.type
_entity.pdbx_description
1 polymer ?
#
loop_
_entity_poly.entity_id
_entity_poly.type
_entity_poly.pdbx_seq_one_letter_code
_entity_poly.pdbx_strand_id
1 'polypeptide(L)'
;MEELVLSSPHNSLYLRRLAEIRYTQGGSENIEFAKSYFEQAVRTNPSCCRSLYGIILCCISLSSKSSGQKKKEIIQSGLMAIEKLRSVYEEASEKGKNPNVAMELKTISNLKAQLQN
;
A
#
# COMPACT_ATOMS: atom_id res chain seq x y z
N MET A 1 2.44 8.04 18.58
CA MET A 1 1.58 7.52 17.48
C MET A 1 0.79 6.31 17.91
N GLU A 2 1.41 5.33 18.58
CA GLU A 2 0.70 4.16 19.10
C GLU A 2 -0.43 4.55 20.06
N GLU A 3 -0.18 5.48 21.00
CA GLU A 3 -1.23 6.03 21.88
C GLU A 3 -2.42 6.63 21.12
N LEU A 4 -2.17 7.34 20.00
CA LEU A 4 -3.24 7.90 19.16
C LEU A 4 -4.05 6.81 18.45
N VAL A 5 -3.39 5.72 18.03
CA VAL A 5 -4.08 4.55 17.47
C VAL A 5 -4.89 3.85 18.56
N LEU A 6 -4.36 3.72 19.78
CA LEU A 6 -5.09 3.14 20.91
C LEU A 6 -6.32 3.98 21.30
N SER A 7 -6.20 5.31 21.31
CA SER A 7 -7.32 6.21 21.59
C SER A 7 -8.33 6.29 20.45
N SER A 8 -7.96 5.93 19.22
CA SER A 8 -8.82 6.03 18.03
C SER A 8 -8.45 4.96 16.98
N PRO A 9 -8.79 3.68 17.20
CA PRO A 9 -8.30 2.55 16.42
C PRO A 9 -8.80 2.51 14.97
N HIS A 10 -9.89 3.19 14.67
CA HIS A 10 -10.45 3.30 13.31
C HIS A 10 -9.99 4.58 12.58
N ASN A 11 -9.12 5.39 13.18
CA ASN A 11 -8.62 6.58 12.51
C ASN A 11 -7.57 6.20 11.45
N SER A 12 -7.98 6.22 10.18
CA SER A 12 -7.12 5.88 9.05
C SER A 12 -5.85 6.74 8.95
N LEU A 13 -5.89 8.00 9.40
CA LEU A 13 -4.71 8.88 9.38
C LEU A 13 -3.66 8.44 10.38
N TYR A 14 -4.07 8.02 11.59
CA TYR A 14 -3.15 7.55 12.63
C TYR A 14 -2.54 6.20 12.25
N LEU A 15 -3.35 5.27 11.74
CA LEU A 15 -2.89 3.99 11.22
C LEU A 15 -1.88 4.16 10.08
N ARG A 16 -2.20 5.01 9.09
CA ARG A 16 -1.31 5.32 7.97
C ARG A 16 0.01 5.93 8.46
N ARG A 17 -0.04 6.87 9.39
CA ARG A 17 1.16 7.53 9.90
C ARG A 17 2.05 6.57 10.70
N LEU A 18 1.46 5.68 11.50
CA LEU A 18 2.21 4.62 12.19
C LEU A 18 2.83 3.64 11.19
N ALA A 19 2.11 3.28 10.13
CA ALA A 19 2.61 2.44 9.05
C ALA A 19 3.84 3.05 8.36
N GLU A 20 3.79 4.35 8.04
CA GLU A 20 4.93 5.08 7.46
C GLU A 20 6.15 5.06 8.37
N ILE A 21 5.98 5.31 9.66
CA ILE A 21 7.07 5.28 10.64
C ILE A 21 7.72 3.89 10.67
N ARG A 22 6.91 2.83 10.75
CA ARG A 22 7.39 1.45 10.71
C ARG A 22 8.12 1.15 9.40
N TYR A 23 7.57 1.56 8.27
CA TYR A 23 8.22 1.37 6.97
C TYR A 23 9.60 2.05 6.93
N THR A 24 9.70 3.30 7.41
CA THR A 24 10.96 4.05 7.46
C THR A 24 11.97 3.45 8.44
N GLN A 25 11.53 2.90 9.57
CA GLN A 25 12.42 2.20 10.51
C GLN A 25 13.12 0.98 9.86
N GLY A 26 12.50 0.37 8.85
CA GLY A 26 13.10 -0.72 8.10
C GLY A 26 13.29 -2.00 8.91
N GLY A 27 13.86 -3.03 8.28
CA GLY A 27 13.91 -4.38 8.85
C GLY A 27 12.60 -5.15 8.64
N SER A 28 12.70 -6.47 8.46
CA SER A 28 11.57 -7.29 7.97
C SER A 28 10.33 -7.20 8.88
N GLU A 29 10.52 -7.22 10.19
CA GLU A 29 9.44 -7.11 11.18
C GLU A 29 8.70 -5.77 11.08
N ASN A 30 9.42 -4.65 10.99
CA ASN A 30 8.78 -3.34 10.85
C ASN A 30 8.05 -3.21 9.50
N ILE A 31 8.56 -3.82 8.42
CA ILE A 31 7.85 -3.82 7.13
C ILE A 31 6.56 -4.66 7.21
N GLU A 32 6.56 -5.78 7.93
CA GLU A 32 5.35 -6.56 8.18
C GLU A 32 4.32 -5.75 8.99
N PHE A 33 4.74 -5.07 10.06
CA PHE A 33 3.87 -4.17 10.81
C PHE A 33 3.35 -3.01 9.95
N ALA A 34 4.21 -2.40 9.15
CA ALA A 34 3.82 -1.33 8.24
C ALA A 34 2.73 -1.80 7.27
N LYS A 35 2.92 -2.97 6.64
CA LYS A 35 1.92 -3.58 5.75
C LYS A 35 0.59 -3.74 6.47
N SER A 36 0.60 -4.35 7.66
CA SER A 36 -0.62 -4.55 8.45
C SER A 36 -1.32 -3.23 8.75
N TYR A 37 -0.61 -2.19 9.21
CA TYR A 37 -1.19 -0.88 9.51
C TYR A 37 -1.74 -0.18 8.27
N PHE A 38 -1.07 -0.25 7.12
CA PHE A 38 -1.62 0.26 5.86
C PHE A 38 -2.90 -0.48 5.44
N GLU A 39 -2.94 -1.81 5.58
CA GLU A 39 -4.16 -2.60 5.32
C GLU A 39 -5.32 -2.19 6.24
N GLN A 40 -5.05 -1.93 7.52
CA GLN A 40 -6.08 -1.41 8.43
C GLN A 40 -6.56 -0.02 7.98
N ALA A 41 -5.64 0.86 7.59
CA ALA A 41 -5.99 2.19 7.10
C ALA A 41 -6.85 2.12 5.83
N VAL A 42 -6.57 1.19 4.91
CA VAL A 42 -7.38 0.96 3.69
C VAL A 42 -8.76 0.40 4.01
N ARG A 43 -8.93 -0.40 5.08
CA ARG A 43 -10.28 -0.86 5.48
C ARG A 43 -11.22 0.29 5.83
N THR A 44 -10.69 1.35 6.45
CA THR A 44 -11.50 2.53 6.81
C THR A 44 -11.48 3.63 5.76
N ASN A 45 -10.45 3.69 4.91
CA ASN A 45 -10.35 4.63 3.79
C ASN A 45 -9.86 3.91 2.51
N PRO A 46 -10.76 3.22 1.78
CA PRO A 46 -10.40 2.31 0.70
C PRO A 46 -9.72 2.97 -0.51
N SER A 47 -10.03 4.23 -0.78
CA SER A 47 -9.50 5.00 -1.91
C SER A 47 -8.23 5.79 -1.57
N CYS A 48 -7.68 5.62 -0.36
CA CYS A 48 -6.46 6.31 0.04
C CYS A 48 -5.25 5.84 -0.79
N CYS A 49 -4.90 6.58 -1.84
CA CYS A 49 -3.76 6.27 -2.72
C CYS A 49 -2.48 6.03 -1.92
N ARG A 50 -2.22 6.86 -0.90
CA ARG A 50 -1.02 6.77 -0.09
C ARG A 50 -0.92 5.46 0.71
N SER A 51 -2.04 4.96 1.25
CA SER A 51 -2.06 3.69 1.97
C SER A 51 -1.91 2.51 1.00
N LEU A 52 -2.56 2.58 -0.18
CA LEU A 52 -2.42 1.57 -1.22
C LEU A 52 -0.97 1.48 -1.73
N TYR A 53 -0.33 2.62 -2.03
CA TYR A 53 1.10 2.69 -2.35
C TYR A 53 1.96 2.08 -1.24
N GLY A 54 1.66 2.40 0.03
CA GLY A 54 2.35 1.81 1.19
C GLY A 54 2.30 0.27 1.21
N ILE A 55 1.13 -0.33 0.96
CA ILE A 55 0.97 -1.79 0.86
C ILE A 55 1.86 -2.34 -0.26
N ILE A 56 1.82 -1.73 -1.44
CA ILE A 56 2.58 -2.19 -2.61
C ILE A 56 4.09 -2.19 -2.32
N LEU A 57 4.61 -1.10 -1.75
CA LEU A 57 6.01 -0.98 -1.38
C LEU A 57 6.44 -1.98 -0.31
N CYS A 58 5.58 -2.24 0.68
CA CYS A 58 5.82 -3.29 1.67
C CYS A 58 5.88 -4.67 0.99
N CYS A 59 4.93 -4.97 0.10
CA CYS A 59 4.89 -6.25 -0.61
C CYS A 59 6.12 -6.47 -1.49
N ILE A 60 6.60 -5.46 -2.22
CA ILE A 60 7.85 -5.53 -2.99
C ILE A 60 9.04 -5.82 -2.07
N SER A 61 9.14 -5.10 -0.94
CA SER A 61 10.23 -5.33 0.00
C SER A 61 10.19 -6.71 0.66
N LEU A 62 9.01 -7.25 0.94
CA LEU A 62 8.85 -8.54 1.62
C LEU A 62 8.97 -9.71 0.65
N SER A 63 8.47 -9.57 -0.59
CA SER A 63 8.51 -10.64 -1.60
C SER A 63 9.94 -10.99 -2.01
N SER A 64 10.83 -10.00 -2.08
CA SER A 64 12.27 -10.19 -2.36
C SER A 64 13.01 -11.00 -1.29
N LYS A 65 12.48 -11.04 -0.06
CA LYS A 65 13.07 -11.72 1.11
C LYS A 65 12.30 -12.97 1.53
N SER A 66 11.24 -13.34 0.80
CA SER A 66 10.35 -14.46 1.12
C SER A 66 10.44 -15.55 0.05
N SER A 67 10.05 -16.77 0.39
CA SER A 67 9.99 -17.90 -0.54
C SER A 67 8.70 -18.71 -0.36
N GLY A 68 8.44 -19.64 -1.29
CA GLY A 68 7.33 -20.59 -1.21
C GLY A 68 5.95 -19.93 -1.10
N GLN A 69 5.12 -20.46 -0.21
CA GLN A 69 3.73 -20.03 -0.03
C GLN A 69 3.63 -18.59 0.47
N LYS A 70 4.48 -18.19 1.43
CA LYS A 70 4.51 -16.82 1.97
C LYS A 70 4.76 -15.79 0.87
N LYS A 71 5.71 -16.06 -0.06
CA LYS A 71 5.96 -15.16 -1.20
C LYS A 71 4.72 -14.99 -2.09
N LYS A 72 4.00 -16.09 -2.37
CA LYS A 72 2.78 -16.05 -3.20
C LYS A 72 1.68 -15.18 -2.57
N GLU A 73 1.45 -15.33 -1.27
CA GLU A 73 0.46 -14.54 -0.53
C GLU A 73 0.81 -13.05 -0.50
N ILE A 74 2.08 -12.72 -0.30
CA ILE A 74 2.57 -11.32 -0.34
C ILE A 74 2.35 -10.71 -1.73
N ILE A 75 2.70 -11.44 -2.79
CA ILE A 75 2.49 -10.99 -4.18
C ILE A 75 1.00 -10.77 -4.45
N GLN A 76 0.14 -11.74 -4.08
CA GLN A 76 -1.30 -11.61 -4.26
C GLN A 76 -1.86 -10.39 -3.53
N SER A 77 -1.44 -10.16 -2.28
CA SER A 77 -1.81 -8.97 -1.50
C SER A 77 -1.41 -7.67 -2.19
N GLY A 78 -0.18 -7.58 -2.72
CA GLY A 78 0.27 -6.41 -3.46
C GLY A 78 -0.48 -6.19 -4.79
N LEU A 79 -0.80 -7.27 -5.52
CA LEU A 79 -1.58 -7.19 -6.76
C LEU A 79 -3.00 -6.66 -6.52
N MET A 80 -3.64 -7.06 -5.42
CA MET A 80 -4.95 -6.52 -5.03
C MET A 80 -4.87 -5.02 -4.71
N ALA A 81 -3.80 -4.56 -4.06
CA ALA A 81 -3.59 -3.14 -3.79
C ALA A 81 -3.32 -2.34 -5.08
N ILE A 82 -2.56 -2.90 -6.03
CA ILE A 82 -2.33 -2.31 -7.37
C ILE A 82 -3.65 -2.13 -8.11
N GLU A 83 -4.50 -3.15 -8.13
CA GLU A 83 -5.78 -3.09 -8.85
C GLU A 83 -6.69 -2.00 -8.28
N LYS A 84 -6.78 -1.92 -6.94
CA LYS A 84 -7.51 -0.84 -6.26
C LYS A 84 -6.94 0.53 -6.59
N LEU A 85 -5.61 0.69 -6.55
CA LEU A 85 -4.96 1.96 -6.84
C LEU A 85 -5.20 2.40 -8.28
N ARG A 86 -5.12 1.46 -9.23
CA ARG A 86 -5.42 1.71 -10.63
C ARG A 86 -6.85 2.23 -10.80
N SER A 87 -7.83 1.54 -10.20
CA SER A 87 -9.25 1.95 -10.25
C SER A 87 -9.46 3.36 -9.69
N VAL A 88 -8.78 3.75 -8.61
CA VAL A 88 -8.86 5.12 -8.07
C VAL A 88 -8.38 6.17 -9.09
N TYR A 89 -7.32 5.88 -9.84
CA TYR A 89 -6.81 6.80 -10.86
C TYR A 89 -7.64 6.79 -12.14
N GLU A 90 -8.21 5.64 -12.53
CA GLU A 90 -9.13 5.53 -13.67
C GLU A 90 -10.40 6.37 -13.41
N GLU A 91 -11.02 6.24 -12.23
CA GLU A 91 -12.16 7.06 -11.82
C GLU A 91 -11.82 8.56 -11.79
N ALA A 92 -10.61 8.92 -11.37
CA ALA A 92 -10.16 10.30 -11.37
C ALA A 92 -9.97 10.85 -12.79
N SER A 93 -9.60 9.99 -13.76
CA SER A 93 -9.47 10.36 -15.17
C SER A 93 -10.81 10.72 -15.81
N GLU A 94 -11.91 10.09 -15.35
CA GLU A 94 -13.26 10.35 -15.85
C GLU A 94 -13.83 11.67 -15.32
N LYS A 95 -13.51 12.02 -14.07
CA LYS A 95 -14.04 13.20 -13.35
C LYS A 95 -13.32 14.51 -13.71
N GLY A 96 -12.18 14.45 -14.38
CA GLY A 96 -11.46 15.63 -14.86
C GLY A 96 -10.14 15.30 -15.55
N LYS A 97 -9.69 16.19 -16.45
CA LYS A 97 -8.38 16.07 -17.11
C LYS A 97 -7.25 16.49 -16.16
N ASN A 98 -6.91 15.63 -15.20
CA ASN A 98 -5.63 15.76 -14.50
C ASN A 98 -4.53 15.15 -15.39
N PRO A 99 -3.60 15.97 -15.93
CA PRO A 99 -2.58 15.49 -16.87
C PRO A 99 -1.62 14.47 -16.25
N ASN A 100 -1.54 14.40 -14.92
CA ASN A 100 -0.63 13.49 -14.22
C ASN A 100 -1.18 12.06 -14.13
N VAL A 101 -2.48 11.82 -14.38
CA VAL A 101 -3.09 10.49 -14.25
C VAL A 101 -2.42 9.47 -15.18
N ALA A 102 -2.09 9.86 -16.41
CA ALA A 102 -1.39 8.98 -17.34
C ALA A 102 0.01 8.56 -16.82
N MET A 103 0.71 9.48 -16.14
CA MET A 103 2.00 9.18 -15.52
C MET A 103 1.84 8.23 -14.33
N GLU A 104 0.80 8.43 -13.50
CA GLU A 104 0.50 7.58 -12.35
C GLU A 104 0.14 6.14 -12.79
N LEU A 105 -0.70 5.97 -13.81
CA LEU A 105 -1.04 4.66 -14.37
C LEU A 105 0.19 3.92 -14.92
N LYS A 106 1.12 4.65 -15.55
CA LYS A 106 2.41 4.09 -15.98
C LYS A 106 3.26 3.65 -14.79
N THR A 107 3.33 4.46 -13.73
CA THR A 107 4.04 4.11 -12.48
C THR A 107 3.45 2.86 -11.83
N ILE A 108 2.12 2.76 -11.75
CA ILE A 108 1.43 1.58 -11.22
C ILE A 108 1.75 0.32 -12.03
N SER A 109 1.82 0.44 -13.36
CA SER A 109 2.22 -0.67 -14.23
C SER A 109 3.66 -1.11 -13.97
N ASN A 110 4.58 -0.17 -13.75
CA ASN A 110 5.96 -0.49 -13.39
C ASN A 110 6.05 -1.19 -12.02
N LEU A 111 5.29 -0.72 -11.03
CA LEU A 111 5.23 -1.35 -9.71
C LEU A 111 4.68 -2.78 -9.78
N LYS A 112 3.71 -3.02 -10.65
CA LYS A 112 3.19 -4.37 -10.92
C LYS A 112 4.28 -5.30 -11.46
N ALA A 113 5.04 -4.83 -12.44
CA ALA A 113 6.17 -5.59 -12.98
C ALA A 113 7.22 -5.88 -11.91
N GLN A 114 7.58 -4.88 -11.09
CA GLN A 114 8.54 -5.04 -9.99
C GLN A 114 8.10 -6.08 -8.95
N LEU A 115 6.81 -6.13 -8.63
CA LEU A 115 6.27 -7.08 -7.65
C LEU A 115 6.26 -8.53 -8.16
N GLN A 116 6.15 -8.72 -9.47
CA GLN A 116 6.05 -10.05 -10.09
C GLN A 116 7.41 -10.68 -10.42
N ASN A 117 8.50 -9.89 -10.37
CA ASN A 117 9.88 -10.37 -10.48
C ASN A 117 10.36 -11.00 -9.15
#